data_AF-A0A6G1DT04-F1
#
_entry.id   AF-A0A6G1DT04-F1
#
_cell.length_a   1.000
_cell.length_b   1.000
_cell.length_c   1.000
_cell.angle_alpha   90.00
_cell.angle_beta   90.00
_cell.angle_gamma   90.00
#
_symmetry.space_group_name_H-M   'P 1'
#
loop_
_entity.id
_entity.type
_entity.pdbx_description
1 polymer ?
#
loop_
_entity_poly.entity_id
_entity_poly.type
_entity_poly.pdbx_seq_one_letter_code
_entity_poly.pdbx_strand_id
1 'polypeptide(L)'
;MKQEQVRMAVLLMLNCIVKATPAASLPWPPSTSFLDDLGDLGIAPLIRADPEATARASADFGNLSVSARPAAAVLYPSRPADIAALLRVSCARPVPFPVSARGCGHSIRGQASAPDGVVVDMASLGRHGARAGGARLAVSVEGRYIDAGGEQLWVDVLRASLAHGLTPVSWTDYLHLTVGGTLSNAGISGQAFRHGPQISNVQELDVITGVGEMVTCSKEKVPDLFDAVLGGLGQFGIITRARIPLAPAPARARWVRFVYTSAAALTADQERLIDVDRHGGEDGSAVGGLMDYVEGSVHLNQGLVEDWRTQPPPPPSSSRSFFSNADDARIAALAQETGGVLYFLEGAIYYGGAAGPSAADVDKRMEVMLQELQYQHGFAFSQDVTYAEFLDRVHDGELRLRAVGRWDVPHPWLNLFLPRSRVLDFASNVFHSILHRSTAMGPILIYPINHNKWDSNMSAVITNDDEEVFYTVGILRSAVATGDVGRLEEQNKQIIGFCEVAGIPYKQYLPYYSSQADWEKRHFGEKHWPKFVQRKSMYDPKAILSRGQRIFTSPLA
;
A
#
# COMPACT_ATOMS: atom_id res chain seq x y z
N MET A 1 13.86 57.73 -75.18
CA MET A 1 13.19 58.76 -74.38
C MET A 1 12.14 58.04 -73.54
N LYS A 2 12.43 57.70 -72.28
CA LYS A 2 12.70 58.63 -71.16
C LYS A 2 11.46 59.45 -70.83
N GLN A 3 10.48 58.84 -70.17
CA GLN A 3 9.83 59.47 -69.01
C GLN A 3 8.86 58.58 -68.20
N GLU A 4 8.80 57.25 -68.36
CA GLU A 4 7.88 56.43 -67.52
C GLU A 4 8.50 55.25 -66.75
N GLN A 5 9.80 54.97 -66.88
CA GLN A 5 10.48 53.96 -66.04
C GLN A 5 11.26 54.53 -64.84
N VAL A 6 11.22 55.85 -64.61
CA VAL A 6 11.97 56.51 -63.52
C VAL A 6 11.11 56.84 -62.30
N ARG A 7 9.77 56.64 -62.36
CA ARG A 7 8.90 56.81 -61.18
C ARG A 7 8.58 55.53 -60.41
N MET A 8 8.86 54.35 -60.97
CA MET A 8 8.58 53.06 -60.31
C MET A 8 9.75 52.52 -59.46
N ALA A 9 10.95 53.11 -59.56
CA ALA A 9 12.14 52.67 -58.82
C ALA A 9 12.47 53.53 -57.57
N VAL A 10 11.78 54.66 -57.36
CA VAL A 10 12.02 55.56 -56.21
C VAL A 10 11.03 55.32 -55.06
N LEU A 11 9.91 54.64 -55.29
CA LEU A 11 9.00 54.22 -54.20
C LEU A 11 9.42 52.89 -53.53
N LEU A 12 10.43 52.19 -54.05
CA LEU A 12 10.89 50.89 -53.54
C LEU A 12 12.22 50.96 -52.76
N MET A 13 12.82 52.15 -52.59
CA MET A 13 14.04 52.37 -51.79
C MET A 13 13.88 53.45 -50.72
N LEU A 14 12.68 53.56 -50.15
CA LEU A 14 12.40 54.45 -48.99
C LEU A 14 11.64 53.73 -47.86
N ASN A 15 11.68 52.39 -47.83
CA ASN A 15 11.03 51.58 -46.79
C ASN A 15 11.99 50.71 -45.96
N CYS A 16 13.30 50.98 -46.01
CA CYS A 16 14.30 50.16 -45.31
C CYS A 16 15.08 50.86 -44.18
N ILE A 17 14.71 52.07 -43.75
CA ILE A 17 15.36 52.69 -42.58
C ILE A 17 14.31 53.41 -41.71
N VAL A 18 13.44 52.63 -41.08
CA VAL A 18 12.99 52.98 -39.73
C VAL A 18 13.77 52.06 -38.82
N LYS A 19 14.75 52.63 -38.11
CA LYS A 19 15.37 51.98 -36.96
C LYS A 19 14.23 51.61 -36.02
N ALA A 20 13.89 50.34 -35.96
CA ALA A 20 13.16 49.80 -34.84
C ALA A 20 14.06 50.03 -33.62
N THR A 21 13.78 51.08 -32.86
CA THR A 21 14.09 51.05 -31.43
C THR A 21 13.53 49.73 -30.93
N PRO A 22 14.32 48.86 -30.27
CA PRO A 22 13.72 47.74 -29.60
C PRO A 22 12.70 48.36 -28.65
N ALA A 23 11.41 48.10 -28.90
CA ALA A 23 10.43 48.30 -27.85
C ALA A 23 11.01 47.53 -26.68
N ALA A 24 11.44 48.25 -25.64
CA ALA A 24 11.88 47.64 -24.41
C ALA A 24 10.74 46.69 -24.06
N SER A 25 11.00 45.39 -24.17
CA SER A 25 10.09 44.39 -23.64
C SER A 25 9.90 44.82 -22.20
N LEU A 26 8.70 45.31 -21.88
CA LEU A 26 8.27 45.39 -20.49
C LEU A 26 8.69 44.06 -19.87
N PRO A 27 9.43 44.06 -18.75
CA PRO A 27 9.77 42.81 -18.10
C PRO A 27 8.47 42.05 -17.96
N TRP A 28 8.44 40.80 -18.46
CA TRP A 28 7.40 39.88 -18.08
C TRP A 28 7.31 40.00 -16.55
N PRO A 29 6.13 40.23 -15.94
CA PRO A 29 6.06 40.28 -14.49
C PRO A 29 6.78 39.02 -14.00
N PRO A 30 7.69 39.14 -13.00
CA PRO A 30 8.41 37.98 -12.51
C PRO A 30 7.36 36.91 -12.24
N SER A 31 7.54 35.71 -12.80
CA SER A 31 6.63 34.61 -12.50
C SER A 31 6.61 34.48 -10.99
N THR A 32 5.52 34.91 -10.35
CA THR A 32 5.44 34.86 -8.90
C THR A 32 5.59 33.41 -8.50
N SER A 33 6.54 33.15 -7.60
CA SER A 33 6.72 31.80 -7.08
C SER A 33 5.39 31.39 -6.47
N PHE A 34 4.97 30.14 -6.64
CA PHE A 34 3.75 29.70 -5.96
C PHE A 34 3.88 29.79 -4.43
N LEU A 35 5.12 29.83 -3.92
CA LEU A 35 5.42 30.08 -2.51
C LEU A 35 5.02 31.51 -2.08
N ASP A 36 5.06 32.49 -2.98
CA ASP A 36 4.64 33.86 -2.68
C ASP A 36 3.12 33.90 -2.45
N ASP A 37 2.35 33.25 -3.32
CA ASP A 37 0.89 33.08 -3.16
C ASP A 37 0.50 32.37 -1.86
N LEU A 38 1.37 31.47 -1.37
CA LEU A 38 1.17 30.77 -0.10
C LEU A 38 1.48 31.65 1.11
N GLY A 39 2.34 32.65 0.95
CA GLY A 39 2.73 33.62 1.99
C GLY A 39 1.58 34.52 2.44
N ASP A 40 0.62 34.78 1.55
CA ASP A 40 -0.56 35.63 1.82
C ASP A 40 -1.72 34.87 2.48
N LEU A 41 -1.60 33.55 2.63
CA LEU A 41 -2.64 32.73 3.25
C LEU A 41 -2.45 32.63 4.77
N GLY A 42 -3.57 32.47 5.49
CA GLY A 42 -3.54 32.12 6.91
C GLY A 42 -2.83 30.79 7.25
N ILE A 43 -2.42 30.00 6.23
CA ILE A 43 -1.64 28.78 6.39
C ILE A 43 -0.12 28.99 6.20
N ALA A 44 0.35 30.18 5.82
CA ALA A 44 1.77 30.47 5.63
C ALA A 44 2.66 30.04 6.82
N PRO A 45 2.25 30.27 8.10
CA PRO A 45 3.05 29.84 9.25
C PRO A 45 3.19 28.31 9.39
N LEU A 46 2.37 27.53 8.68
CA LEU A 46 2.37 26.07 8.68
C LEU A 46 3.22 25.48 7.55
N ILE A 47 3.82 26.32 6.70
CA ILE A 47 4.58 25.89 5.52
C ILE A 47 6.06 26.04 5.80
N ARG A 48 6.83 24.98 5.54
CA ARG A 48 8.29 24.98 5.62
C ARG A 48 8.90 24.67 4.26
N ALA A 49 9.86 25.49 3.84
CA ALA A 49 10.65 25.30 2.61
C ALA A 49 12.14 25.08 2.91
N ASP A 50 12.52 24.93 4.18
CA ASP A 50 13.90 24.67 4.54
C ASP A 50 14.37 23.27 4.10
N PRO A 51 15.67 23.08 3.81
CA PRO A 51 16.20 21.82 3.29
C PRO A 51 15.91 20.59 4.15
N GLU A 52 15.82 20.76 5.48
CA GLU A 52 15.58 19.66 6.40
C GLU A 52 14.14 19.11 6.26
N ALA A 53 13.15 20.00 6.19
CA ALA A 53 11.76 19.62 5.96
C ALA A 53 11.56 18.94 4.59
N THR A 54 12.07 19.57 3.53
CA THR A 54 11.89 19.07 2.15
C THR A 54 12.65 17.76 1.91
N ALA A 55 13.85 17.58 2.48
CA ALA A 55 14.59 16.32 2.38
C ALA A 55 13.83 15.17 3.05
N ARG A 56 13.33 15.35 4.28
CA ARG A 56 12.53 14.32 4.98
C ARG A 56 11.26 13.93 4.23
N ALA A 57 10.57 14.90 3.64
CA ALA A 57 9.36 14.67 2.87
C ALA A 57 9.61 13.94 1.54
N SER A 58 10.84 14.03 1.01
CA SER A 58 11.23 13.46 -0.28
C SER A 58 11.79 12.04 -0.19
N ALA A 59 12.16 11.57 1.00
CA ALA A 59 12.55 10.18 1.24
C ALA A 59 11.32 9.29 1.50
N ASP A 60 11.36 8.03 1.10
CA ASP A 60 10.34 7.02 1.45
C ASP A 60 10.99 5.72 1.90
N PHE A 61 10.18 4.76 2.33
CA PHE A 61 10.66 3.46 2.79
C PHE A 61 11.37 2.67 1.68
N GLY A 62 10.98 2.88 0.42
CA GLY A 62 11.67 2.30 -0.73
C GLY A 62 13.15 2.64 -0.76
N ASN A 63 13.51 3.89 -0.48
CA ASN A 63 14.88 4.40 -0.56
C ASN A 63 15.56 4.09 -1.92
N LEU A 64 14.76 4.13 -3.00
CA LEU A 64 15.18 3.92 -4.39
C LEU A 64 15.22 5.23 -5.19
N SER A 65 14.55 6.27 -4.69
CA SER A 65 14.29 7.52 -5.41
C SER A 65 15.33 8.61 -5.11
N VAL A 66 16.59 8.24 -4.88
CA VAL A 66 17.68 9.16 -4.47
C VAL A 66 17.91 10.31 -5.48
N SER A 67 17.55 10.09 -6.74
CA SER A 67 17.70 11.10 -7.82
C SER A 67 16.43 11.89 -8.13
N ALA A 68 15.33 11.70 -7.37
CA ALA A 68 14.09 12.43 -7.60
C ALA A 68 14.23 13.90 -7.17
N ARG A 69 13.55 14.82 -7.88
CA ARG A 69 13.50 16.23 -7.44
C ARG A 69 12.73 16.31 -6.13
N PRO A 70 13.23 17.07 -5.14
CA PRO A 70 12.56 17.20 -3.86
C PRO A 70 11.25 17.98 -3.98
N ALA A 71 10.43 17.90 -2.94
CA ALA A 71 9.35 18.85 -2.76
C ALA A 71 9.90 20.27 -2.58
N ALA A 72 9.18 21.27 -3.10
CA ALA A 72 9.54 22.67 -2.93
C ALA A 72 9.13 23.20 -1.53
N ALA A 73 8.09 22.63 -0.93
CA ALA A 73 7.67 22.94 0.44
C ALA A 73 6.93 21.77 1.11
N VAL A 74 6.75 21.88 2.41
CA VAL A 74 5.98 20.95 3.24
C VAL A 74 4.95 21.73 4.05
N LEU A 75 3.68 21.33 3.97
CA LEU A 75 2.60 21.82 4.83
C LEU A 75 2.48 20.93 6.07
N TYR A 76 2.46 21.55 7.25
CA TYR A 76 2.20 20.93 8.55
C TYR A 76 0.79 21.34 9.04
N PRO A 77 -0.29 20.75 8.51
CA PRO A 77 -1.64 21.21 8.77
C PRO A 77 -2.03 21.02 10.24
N SER A 78 -2.78 21.98 10.78
CA SER A 78 -3.35 21.90 12.13
C SER A 78 -4.76 21.31 12.14
N ARG A 79 -5.47 21.43 11.01
CA ARG A 79 -6.84 20.95 10.78
C ARG A 79 -7.07 20.67 9.28
N PRO A 80 -8.08 19.86 8.92
CA PRO A 80 -8.41 19.56 7.51
C PRO A 80 -8.59 20.80 6.63
N ALA A 81 -9.16 21.88 7.17
CA ALA A 81 -9.37 23.12 6.41
C ALA A 81 -8.08 23.79 5.91
N ASP A 82 -6.93 23.54 6.55
CA ASP A 82 -5.63 24.08 6.09
C ASP A 82 -5.19 23.38 4.79
N ILE A 83 -5.49 22.08 4.67
CA ILE A 83 -5.26 21.29 3.45
C ILE A 83 -6.19 21.76 2.33
N ALA A 84 -7.46 22.00 2.64
CA ALA A 84 -8.42 22.53 1.67
C ALA A 84 -8.00 23.91 1.13
N ALA A 85 -7.46 24.78 1.99
CA ALA A 85 -6.93 26.08 1.58
C ALA A 85 -5.76 25.93 0.59
N LEU A 86 -4.80 25.04 0.87
CA LEU A 86 -3.68 24.74 -0.04
C LEU A 86 -4.17 24.26 -1.41
N LEU A 87 -5.11 23.31 -1.43
CA LEU A 87 -5.64 22.74 -2.67
C LEU A 87 -6.40 23.77 -3.50
N ARG A 88 -7.20 24.65 -2.87
CA ARG A 88 -7.87 25.75 -3.57
C ARG A 88 -6.89 26.71 -4.23
N VAL A 89 -5.77 27.03 -3.56
CA VAL A 89 -4.73 27.89 -4.14
C VAL A 89 -4.07 27.24 -5.34
N SER A 90 -3.67 25.97 -5.25
CA SER A 90 -3.14 25.26 -6.42
C SER A 90 -4.17 25.20 -7.56
N CYS A 91 -5.43 24.90 -7.23
CA CYS A 91 -6.52 24.80 -8.20
C CYS A 91 -6.89 26.14 -8.85
N ALA A 92 -6.71 27.28 -8.17
CA ALA A 92 -6.98 28.59 -8.74
C ALA A 92 -5.90 29.05 -9.73
N ARG A 93 -4.67 28.54 -9.62
CA ARG A 93 -3.55 28.96 -10.48
C ARG A 93 -3.73 28.53 -11.94
N PRO A 94 -3.27 29.34 -12.91
CA PRO A 94 -3.17 28.92 -14.31
C PRO A 94 -2.26 27.70 -14.47
N VAL A 95 -1.14 27.68 -13.74
CA VAL A 95 -0.23 26.54 -13.65
C VAL A 95 -0.28 25.99 -12.22
N PRO A 96 -1.01 24.88 -11.98
CA PRO A 96 -1.14 24.28 -10.65
C PRO A 96 0.18 23.63 -10.21
N PHE A 97 0.51 23.72 -8.92
CA PHE A 97 1.61 22.98 -8.31
C PHE A 97 1.10 21.65 -7.73
N PRO A 98 1.88 20.56 -7.79
CA PRO A 98 1.44 19.27 -7.25
C PRO A 98 1.32 19.29 -5.73
N VAL A 99 0.36 18.54 -5.21
CA VAL A 99 0.16 18.33 -3.78
C VAL A 99 0.05 16.84 -3.49
N SER A 100 0.87 16.32 -2.57
CA SER A 100 0.81 14.92 -2.17
C SER A 100 0.65 14.80 -0.66
N ALA A 101 -0.34 14.02 -0.24
CA ALA A 101 -0.48 13.65 1.17
C ALA A 101 0.54 12.59 1.54
N ARG A 102 1.34 12.86 2.57
CA ARG A 102 2.30 11.91 3.12
C ARG A 102 1.79 11.42 4.48
N GLY A 103 1.49 10.12 4.54
CA GLY A 103 1.26 9.39 5.79
C GLY A 103 2.59 9.14 6.52
N CYS A 104 2.94 7.88 6.76
CA CYS A 104 4.23 7.50 7.36
C CYS A 104 5.37 7.35 6.33
N GLY A 105 5.11 7.55 5.04
CA GLY A 105 6.14 7.45 4.00
C GLY A 105 6.54 6.01 3.64
N HIS A 106 5.70 5.02 3.94
CA HIS A 106 5.95 3.59 3.66
C HIS A 106 5.75 3.18 2.18
N SER A 107 5.69 4.17 1.29
CA SER A 107 5.74 3.96 -0.17
C SER A 107 7.13 3.47 -0.59
N ILE A 108 7.20 2.81 -1.75
CA ILE A 108 8.44 2.18 -2.26
C ILE A 108 9.03 2.87 -3.50
N ARG A 109 8.28 3.75 -4.16
CA ARG A 109 8.61 4.31 -5.47
C ARG A 109 8.29 5.81 -5.59
N GLY A 110 8.27 6.53 -4.47
CA GLY A 110 8.01 7.96 -4.43
C GLY A 110 6.54 8.34 -4.59
N GLN A 111 5.59 7.42 -4.40
CA GLN A 111 4.15 7.68 -4.58
C GLN A 111 3.66 8.89 -3.76
N ALA A 112 4.17 9.07 -2.53
CA ALA A 112 3.82 10.17 -1.63
C ALA A 112 4.64 11.46 -1.86
N SER A 113 5.50 11.50 -2.88
CA SER A 113 6.30 12.70 -3.21
C SER A 113 5.49 13.71 -4.03
N ALA A 114 5.87 14.99 -3.93
CA ALA A 114 5.36 16.07 -4.77
C ALA A 114 6.54 16.87 -5.36
N PRO A 115 7.23 16.34 -6.38
CA PRO A 115 8.35 17.02 -7.01
C PRO A 115 7.97 18.44 -7.43
N ASP A 116 8.77 19.43 -7.04
CA ASP A 116 8.55 20.86 -7.33
C ASP A 116 7.20 21.42 -6.78
N GLY A 117 6.54 20.71 -5.85
CA GLY A 117 5.28 21.11 -5.24
C GLY A 117 5.29 21.02 -3.72
N VAL A 118 4.13 20.70 -3.13
CA VAL A 118 3.93 20.70 -1.68
C VAL A 118 3.57 19.30 -1.18
N VAL A 119 4.35 18.79 -0.22
CA VAL A 119 3.95 17.60 0.54
C VAL A 119 3.16 18.01 1.77
N VAL A 120 2.04 17.34 2.03
CA VAL A 120 1.26 17.53 3.27
C VAL A 120 1.70 16.48 4.28
N ASP A 121 2.35 16.89 5.37
CA ASP A 121 2.66 16.02 6.51
C ASP A 121 1.38 15.75 7.31
N MET A 122 0.69 14.66 6.97
CA MET A 122 -0.61 14.33 7.55
C MET A 122 -0.53 14.12 9.06
N ALA A 123 0.58 13.60 9.58
CA ALA A 123 0.75 13.34 11.02
C ALA A 123 0.63 14.60 11.89
N SER A 124 0.80 15.77 11.30
CA SER A 124 0.58 17.07 11.96
C SER A 124 -0.86 17.26 12.42
N LEU A 125 -1.86 16.71 11.72
CA LEU A 125 -3.26 16.74 12.16
C LEU A 125 -3.45 16.05 13.51
N GLY A 126 -2.72 14.96 13.77
CA GLY A 126 -2.72 14.26 15.06
C GLY A 126 -2.02 15.08 16.15
N ARG A 127 -0.82 15.59 15.85
CA ARG A 127 0.00 16.38 16.80
C ARG A 127 -0.69 17.68 17.24
N HIS A 128 -1.38 18.37 16.33
CA HIS A 128 -2.08 19.62 16.60
C HIS A 128 -3.53 19.40 17.06
N GLY A 129 -4.24 18.42 16.51
CA GLY A 129 -5.62 18.09 16.90
C GLY A 129 -5.75 17.72 18.36
N ALA A 130 -4.78 16.96 18.89
CA ALA A 130 -4.71 16.65 20.32
C ALA A 130 -4.57 17.91 21.21
N ARG A 131 -3.84 18.94 20.74
CA ARG A 131 -3.68 20.21 21.46
C ARG A 131 -4.92 21.10 21.39
N ALA A 132 -5.72 20.96 20.34
CA ALA A 132 -6.96 21.70 20.12
C ALA A 132 -8.21 21.02 20.72
N GLY A 133 -8.05 19.91 21.44
CA GLY A 133 -9.15 19.18 22.08
C GLY A 133 -10.01 18.32 21.14
N GLY A 134 -9.61 18.18 19.86
CA GLY A 134 -10.31 17.33 18.90
C GLY A 134 -9.77 15.90 18.93
N ALA A 135 -10.60 14.94 19.38
CA ALA A 135 -10.26 13.52 19.30
C ALA A 135 -10.14 13.09 17.82
N ARG A 136 -8.97 12.57 17.43
CA ARG A 136 -8.72 12.02 16.08
C ARG A 136 -9.06 10.52 15.98
N LEU A 137 -9.41 9.91 17.10
CA LEU A 137 -9.93 8.56 17.22
C LEU A 137 -11.16 8.63 18.14
N ALA A 138 -12.33 8.25 17.64
CA ALA A 138 -13.57 8.25 18.40
C ALA A 138 -14.30 6.92 18.21
N VAL A 139 -14.36 6.12 19.28
CA VAL A 139 -15.01 4.80 19.27
C VAL A 139 -16.48 4.95 19.64
N SER A 140 -17.36 4.42 18.79
CA SER A 140 -18.78 4.24 19.08
C SER A 140 -19.04 2.78 19.46
N VAL A 141 -19.25 2.52 20.75
CA VAL A 141 -19.51 1.17 21.26
C VAL A 141 -20.86 0.65 20.75
N GLU A 142 -21.90 1.48 20.83
CA GLU A 142 -23.24 1.13 20.35
C GLU A 142 -23.28 1.00 18.82
N GLY A 143 -22.66 1.95 18.11
CA GLY A 143 -22.59 1.93 16.64
C GLY A 143 -21.62 0.90 16.08
N ARG A 144 -20.76 0.31 16.92
CA ARG A 144 -19.69 -0.64 16.53
C ARG A 144 -18.83 -0.12 15.38
N TYR A 145 -18.34 1.10 15.53
CA TYR A 145 -17.37 1.67 14.60
C TYR A 145 -16.38 2.57 15.34
N ILE A 146 -15.27 2.87 14.68
CA ILE A 146 -14.35 3.93 15.06
C ILE A 146 -14.28 4.96 13.93
N ASP A 147 -14.46 6.23 14.28
CA ASP A 147 -14.10 7.34 13.42
C ASP A 147 -12.62 7.66 13.65
N ALA A 148 -11.79 7.37 12.65
CA ALA A 148 -10.35 7.55 12.70
C ALA A 148 -9.89 8.61 11.70
N GLY A 149 -9.05 9.55 12.15
CA GLY A 149 -8.38 10.51 11.28
C GLY A 149 -7.53 9.80 10.23
N GLY A 150 -7.50 10.31 9.00
CA GLY A 150 -6.74 9.70 7.90
C GLY A 150 -5.23 9.61 8.17
N GLU A 151 -4.71 10.43 9.08
CA GLU A 151 -3.32 10.42 9.53
C GLU A 151 -3.00 9.41 10.64
N GLN A 152 -4.02 8.86 11.30
CA GLN A 152 -3.82 7.96 12.44
C GLN A 152 -3.19 6.65 11.99
N LEU A 153 -2.36 6.05 12.84
CA LEU A 153 -1.76 4.75 12.58
C LEU A 153 -2.72 3.62 12.97
N TRP A 154 -2.67 2.49 12.26
CA TRP A 154 -3.50 1.33 12.59
C TRP A 154 -3.20 0.76 13.99
N VAL A 155 -1.97 0.88 14.49
CA VAL A 155 -1.61 0.49 15.87
C VAL A 155 -2.33 1.35 16.93
N ASP A 156 -2.61 2.62 16.62
CA ASP A 156 -3.35 3.52 17.50
C ASP A 156 -4.86 3.26 17.43
N VAL A 157 -5.37 2.97 16.22
CA VAL A 157 -6.75 2.48 15.99
C VAL A 157 -7.00 1.18 16.78
N LEU A 158 -6.05 0.23 16.75
CA LEU A 158 -6.11 -1.01 17.52
C LEU A 158 -6.20 -0.72 19.00
N ARG A 159 -5.26 0.05 19.55
CA ARG A 159 -5.24 0.39 20.99
C ARG A 159 -6.51 1.09 21.45
N ALA A 160 -6.99 2.07 20.69
CA ALA A 160 -8.22 2.80 21.00
C ALA A 160 -9.44 1.86 20.99
N SER A 161 -9.54 0.97 20.01
CA SER A 161 -10.67 0.03 19.90
C SER A 161 -10.65 -1.02 21.03
N LEU A 162 -9.47 -1.59 21.33
CA LEU A 162 -9.31 -2.61 22.36
C LEU A 162 -9.66 -2.09 23.77
N ALA A 163 -9.46 -0.80 24.03
CA ALA A 163 -9.90 -0.17 25.29
C ALA A 163 -11.42 -0.28 25.53
N HIS A 164 -12.19 -0.53 24.47
CA HIS A 164 -13.63 -0.77 24.50
C HIS A 164 -14.02 -2.23 24.22
N GLY A 165 -13.05 -3.15 24.19
CA GLY A 165 -13.29 -4.56 23.86
C GLY A 165 -13.68 -4.80 22.40
N LEU A 166 -13.30 -3.88 21.51
CA LEU A 166 -13.64 -3.89 20.09
C LEU A 166 -12.38 -3.88 19.21
N THR A 167 -12.50 -4.30 17.95
CA THR A 167 -11.38 -4.35 17.02
C THR A 167 -11.84 -4.26 15.55
N PRO A 168 -11.09 -3.59 14.65
CA PRO A 168 -11.24 -3.80 13.22
C PRO A 168 -11.09 -5.28 12.82
N VAL A 169 -11.73 -5.67 11.72
CA VAL A 169 -11.77 -7.08 11.26
C VAL A 169 -10.78 -7.39 10.14
N SER A 170 -10.24 -6.38 9.48
CA SER A 170 -9.29 -6.51 8.37
C SER A 170 -8.07 -5.62 8.61
N TRP A 171 -6.88 -6.19 8.42
CA TRP A 171 -5.62 -5.60 8.83
C TRP A 171 -4.60 -5.56 7.68
N THR A 172 -3.47 -4.92 7.97
CA THR A 172 -2.21 -5.08 7.24
C THR A 172 -1.21 -5.76 8.17
N ASP A 173 -0.23 -6.47 7.64
CA ASP A 173 0.77 -7.16 8.47
C ASP A 173 1.58 -6.20 9.36
N TYR A 174 1.79 -4.99 8.87
CA TYR A 174 2.49 -3.92 9.58
C TYR A 174 1.50 -2.82 9.98
N LEU A 175 1.39 -2.54 11.29
CA LEU A 175 0.38 -1.64 11.84
C LEU A 175 0.79 -0.17 11.90
N HIS A 176 2.08 0.14 11.69
CA HIS A 176 2.59 1.51 11.70
C HIS A 176 2.41 2.17 10.32
N LEU A 177 1.25 1.93 9.71
CA LEU A 177 0.76 2.53 8.48
C LEU A 177 -0.42 3.44 8.80
N THR A 178 -0.60 4.52 8.03
CA THR A 178 -1.73 5.42 8.24
C THR A 178 -3.01 4.88 7.63
N VAL A 179 -4.16 5.17 8.25
CA VAL A 179 -5.50 4.82 7.76
C VAL A 179 -5.70 5.30 6.32
N GLY A 180 -5.48 6.58 6.04
CA GLY A 180 -5.65 7.12 4.69
C GLY A 180 -4.67 6.53 3.67
N GLY A 181 -3.48 6.10 4.11
CA GLY A 181 -2.47 5.51 3.24
C GLY A 181 -2.87 4.11 2.75
N THR A 182 -3.32 3.24 3.67
CA THR A 182 -3.72 1.88 3.30
C THR A 182 -5.04 1.86 2.53
N LEU A 183 -6.02 2.70 2.94
CA LEU A 183 -7.31 2.84 2.24
C LEU A 183 -7.16 3.43 0.83
N SER A 184 -6.10 4.20 0.56
CA SER A 184 -5.79 4.65 -0.81
C SER A 184 -5.21 3.53 -1.69
N ASN A 185 -4.88 2.36 -1.14
CA ASN A 185 -4.35 1.21 -1.89
C ASN A 185 -5.33 0.03 -1.87
N ALA A 186 -5.46 -0.62 -0.70
CA ALA A 186 -6.48 -1.62 -0.39
C ALA A 186 -6.43 -1.97 1.11
N GLY A 187 -5.22 -2.27 1.61
CA GLY A 187 -4.99 -2.80 2.95
C GLY A 187 -5.32 -4.29 3.02
N ILE A 188 -4.33 -5.15 2.82
CA ILE A 188 -4.48 -6.61 2.77
C ILE A 188 -3.60 -7.28 3.83
N SER A 189 -4.09 -8.41 4.34
CA SER A 189 -3.42 -9.36 5.23
C SER A 189 -4.26 -10.65 5.26
N GLY A 190 -3.86 -11.65 6.04
CA GLY A 190 -4.49 -12.96 6.12
C GLY A 190 -5.94 -13.01 6.60
N GLN A 191 -6.59 -11.91 7.01
CA GLN A 191 -8.03 -11.88 7.31
C GLN A 191 -8.88 -11.52 6.07
N ALA A 192 -8.25 -11.04 4.99
CA ALA A 192 -8.95 -10.51 3.82
C ALA A 192 -9.75 -11.56 3.05
N PHE A 193 -9.41 -12.86 3.15
CA PHE A 193 -10.22 -13.92 2.55
C PHE A 193 -11.64 -13.98 3.14
N ARG A 194 -11.80 -13.60 4.41
CA ARG A 194 -13.07 -13.65 5.14
C ARG A 194 -13.78 -12.30 5.12
N HIS A 195 -13.05 -11.22 5.39
CA HIS A 195 -13.61 -9.88 5.61
C HIS A 195 -13.36 -8.92 4.45
N GLY A 196 -12.62 -9.32 3.42
CA GLY A 196 -12.13 -8.42 2.39
C GLY A 196 -10.98 -7.53 2.86
N PRO A 197 -10.37 -6.76 1.95
CA PRO A 197 -9.36 -5.76 2.31
C PRO A 197 -9.96 -4.67 3.22
N GLN A 198 -9.11 -3.82 3.80
CA GLN A 198 -9.54 -2.69 4.62
C GLN A 198 -10.52 -1.77 3.89
N ILE A 199 -10.35 -1.58 2.57
CA ILE A 199 -11.28 -0.79 1.75
C ILE A 199 -12.71 -1.36 1.70
N SER A 200 -12.89 -2.67 1.89
CA SER A 200 -14.22 -3.29 2.03
C SER A 200 -14.83 -3.10 3.42
N ASN A 201 -14.06 -2.56 4.36
CA ASN A 201 -14.41 -2.35 5.76
C ASN A 201 -14.37 -0.86 6.09
N VAL A 202 -15.07 -0.05 5.30
CA VAL A 202 -15.27 1.39 5.52
C VAL A 202 -16.74 1.70 5.30
N GLN A 203 -17.34 2.46 6.21
CA GLN A 203 -18.75 2.87 6.11
C GLN A 203 -18.90 4.28 5.52
N GLU A 204 -17.95 5.17 5.80
CA GLU A 204 -18.01 6.58 5.44
C GLU A 204 -16.60 7.20 5.44
N LEU A 205 -16.35 8.20 4.61
CA LEU A 205 -15.12 8.97 4.54
C LEU A 205 -15.39 10.48 4.57
N ASP A 206 -14.49 11.25 5.18
CA ASP A 206 -14.37 12.68 4.91
C ASP A 206 -13.15 12.92 4.02
N VAL A 207 -13.38 13.51 2.85
CA VAL A 207 -12.41 13.66 1.77
C VAL A 207 -12.27 15.12 1.39
N ILE A 208 -11.04 15.57 1.12
CA ILE A 208 -10.78 16.87 0.49
C ILE A 208 -10.37 16.63 -0.96
N THR A 209 -11.22 17.03 -1.92
CA THR A 209 -10.99 16.80 -3.36
C THR A 209 -9.87 17.70 -3.91
N GLY A 210 -9.42 17.46 -5.15
CA GLY A 210 -8.38 18.26 -5.81
C GLY A 210 -8.76 19.72 -6.03
N VAL A 211 -10.06 20.03 -6.07
CA VAL A 211 -10.59 21.41 -6.09
C VAL A 211 -10.69 22.05 -4.71
N GLY A 212 -10.38 21.31 -3.64
CA GLY A 212 -10.39 21.77 -2.25
C GLY A 212 -11.79 21.79 -1.61
N GLU A 213 -12.74 21.03 -2.12
CA GLU A 213 -14.04 20.81 -1.48
C GLU A 213 -13.91 19.73 -0.39
N MET A 214 -14.51 19.98 0.77
CA MET A 214 -14.57 19.01 1.87
C MET A 214 -15.90 18.25 1.77
N VAL A 215 -15.84 16.96 1.50
CA VAL A 215 -17.00 16.13 1.20
C VAL A 215 -17.02 14.91 2.12
N THR A 216 -18.15 14.68 2.78
CA THR A 216 -18.43 13.40 3.45
C THR A 216 -19.14 12.48 2.45
N CYS A 217 -18.57 11.30 2.21
CA CYS A 217 -19.11 10.31 1.28
C CYS A 217 -19.24 8.91 1.89
N SER A 218 -20.22 8.15 1.41
CA SER A 218 -20.53 6.75 1.74
C SER A 218 -21.18 6.07 0.53
N LYS A 219 -21.61 4.81 0.67
CA LYS A 219 -22.43 4.13 -0.35
C LYS A 219 -23.80 4.81 -0.59
N GLU A 220 -24.31 5.55 0.39
CA GLU A 220 -25.58 6.27 0.33
C GLU A 220 -25.42 7.75 -0.02
N LYS A 221 -24.21 8.32 0.16
CA LYS A 221 -23.94 9.76 -0.02
C LYS A 221 -22.71 9.97 -0.89
N VAL A 222 -22.88 10.55 -2.08
CA VAL A 222 -21.80 10.73 -3.07
C VAL A 222 -21.01 9.40 -3.30
N PRO A 223 -21.70 8.30 -3.65
CA PRO A 223 -21.09 6.97 -3.76
C PRO A 223 -19.94 6.91 -4.76
N ASP A 224 -20.00 7.72 -5.83
CA ASP A 224 -18.91 7.73 -6.81
C ASP A 224 -17.59 8.22 -6.22
N LEU A 225 -17.59 9.26 -5.38
CA LEU A 225 -16.38 9.73 -4.69
C LEU A 225 -15.88 8.69 -3.67
N PHE A 226 -16.80 8.06 -2.94
CA PHE A 226 -16.48 7.02 -1.98
C PHE A 226 -15.73 5.86 -2.65
N ASP A 227 -16.29 5.35 -3.74
CA ASP A 227 -15.69 4.28 -4.53
C ASP A 227 -14.41 4.71 -5.24
N ALA A 228 -14.32 5.96 -5.70
CA ALA A 228 -13.12 6.50 -6.33
C ALA A 228 -11.94 6.52 -5.35
N VAL A 229 -12.15 6.99 -4.12
CA VAL A 229 -11.07 7.22 -3.15
C VAL A 229 -10.54 5.91 -2.57
N LEU A 230 -11.39 4.91 -2.38
CA LEU A 230 -11.00 3.58 -1.91
C LEU A 230 -10.20 2.82 -2.98
N GLY A 231 -8.91 2.59 -2.69
CA GLY A 231 -7.96 2.11 -3.70
C GLY A 231 -7.61 3.15 -4.78
N GLY A 232 -7.94 4.42 -4.54
CA GLY A 232 -7.83 5.50 -5.52
C GLY A 232 -6.42 6.07 -5.68
N LEU A 233 -5.41 5.52 -5.00
CA LEU A 233 -4.01 5.94 -5.09
C LEU A 233 -3.81 7.44 -4.78
N GLY A 234 -4.69 8.02 -3.95
CA GLY A 234 -4.70 9.44 -3.61
C GLY A 234 -5.02 10.38 -4.78
N GLN A 235 -5.68 9.90 -5.84
CA GLN A 235 -5.90 10.66 -7.08
C GLN A 235 -7.13 11.58 -7.06
N PHE A 236 -8.10 11.30 -6.19
CA PHE A 236 -9.41 11.97 -6.21
C PHE A 236 -9.64 12.85 -4.97
N GLY A 237 -8.83 12.66 -3.93
CA GLY A 237 -8.87 13.48 -2.74
C GLY A 237 -7.98 12.95 -1.62
N ILE A 238 -7.85 13.75 -0.56
CA ILE A 238 -7.12 13.41 0.66
C ILE A 238 -8.15 12.96 1.71
N ILE A 239 -8.01 11.72 2.19
CA ILE A 239 -8.82 11.17 3.29
C ILE A 239 -8.41 11.85 4.60
N THR A 240 -9.37 12.47 5.29
CA THR A 240 -9.14 13.16 6.58
C THR A 240 -9.87 12.51 7.75
N ARG A 241 -10.87 11.67 7.48
CA ARG A 241 -11.50 10.75 8.43
C ARG A 241 -12.02 9.52 7.66
N ALA A 242 -11.97 8.35 8.31
CA ALA A 242 -12.67 7.15 7.88
C ALA A 242 -13.47 6.56 9.04
N ARG A 243 -14.70 6.12 8.77
CA ARG A 243 -15.52 5.31 9.69
C ARG A 243 -15.28 3.84 9.42
N ILE A 244 -14.65 3.16 10.36
CA ILE A 244 -14.23 1.76 10.24
C ILE A 244 -15.12 0.90 11.16
N PRO A 245 -15.79 -0.13 10.64
CA PRO A 245 -16.61 -1.02 11.47
C PRO A 245 -15.73 -1.84 12.42
N LEU A 246 -16.29 -2.14 13.59
CA LEU A 246 -15.63 -2.89 14.65
C LEU A 246 -16.43 -4.16 14.99
N ALA A 247 -15.71 -5.19 15.39
CA ALA A 247 -16.24 -6.42 15.97
C ALA A 247 -15.76 -6.58 17.42
N PRO A 248 -16.40 -7.46 18.23
CA PRO A 248 -15.87 -7.85 19.53
C PRO A 248 -14.42 -8.35 19.41
N ALA A 249 -13.54 -7.84 20.26
CA ALA A 249 -12.13 -8.19 20.26
C ALA A 249 -11.89 -9.59 20.86
N PRO A 250 -11.14 -10.47 20.17
CA PRO A 250 -10.55 -11.65 20.80
C PRO A 250 -9.50 -11.23 21.84
N ALA A 251 -9.28 -12.09 22.84
CA ALA A 251 -8.22 -11.86 23.82
C ALA A 251 -6.88 -12.45 23.35
N ARG A 252 -6.93 -13.59 22.64
CA ARG A 252 -5.76 -14.41 22.31
C ARG A 252 -5.81 -14.89 20.86
N ALA A 253 -4.64 -15.27 20.37
CA ALA A 253 -4.47 -15.93 19.08
C ALA A 253 -3.60 -17.18 19.26
N ARG A 254 -4.11 -18.33 18.81
CA ARG A 254 -3.28 -19.53 18.57
C ARG A 254 -2.65 -19.36 17.20
N TRP A 255 -1.37 -18.98 17.18
CA TRP A 255 -0.60 -18.72 15.97
C TRP A 255 0.14 -20.00 15.56
N VAL A 256 -0.05 -20.44 14.33
CA VAL A 256 0.45 -21.74 13.84
C VAL A 256 1.23 -21.58 12.54
N ARG A 257 2.22 -22.46 12.36
CA ARG A 257 2.90 -22.65 11.07
C ARG A 257 3.00 -24.13 10.72
N PHE A 258 2.66 -24.45 9.48
CA PHE A 258 2.79 -25.79 8.91
C PHE A 258 3.77 -25.74 7.74
N VAL A 259 4.72 -26.68 7.69
CA VAL A 259 5.76 -26.70 6.65
C VAL A 259 5.37 -27.66 5.53
N TYR A 260 5.54 -27.22 4.29
CA TYR A 260 5.26 -27.94 3.06
C TYR A 260 6.50 -27.98 2.18
N THR A 261 6.64 -29.06 1.42
CA THR A 261 7.76 -29.28 0.50
C THR A 261 7.36 -29.06 -0.97
N SER A 262 6.10 -28.75 -1.24
CA SER A 262 5.59 -28.41 -2.57
C SER A 262 4.60 -27.26 -2.54
N ALA A 263 4.65 -26.42 -3.58
CA ALA A 263 3.67 -25.34 -3.76
C ALA A 263 2.26 -25.90 -3.90
N ALA A 264 2.09 -27.01 -4.63
CA ALA A 264 0.79 -27.64 -4.87
C ALA A 264 0.06 -28.03 -3.59
N ALA A 265 0.77 -28.66 -2.63
CA ALA A 265 0.18 -29.04 -1.35
C ALA A 265 -0.15 -27.80 -0.49
N LEU A 266 0.73 -26.79 -0.45
CA LEU A 266 0.46 -25.53 0.25
C LEU A 266 -0.81 -24.86 -0.31
N THR A 267 -0.86 -24.65 -1.63
CA THR A 267 -1.96 -23.92 -2.29
C THR A 267 -3.29 -24.65 -2.13
N ALA A 268 -3.29 -25.99 -2.22
CA ALA A 268 -4.49 -26.79 -2.02
C ALA A 268 -5.05 -26.63 -0.60
N ASP A 269 -4.20 -26.69 0.42
CA ASP A 269 -4.62 -26.50 1.80
C ASP A 269 -5.02 -25.06 2.14
N GLN A 270 -4.30 -24.07 1.61
CA GLN A 270 -4.68 -22.66 1.78
C GLN A 270 -6.07 -22.41 1.19
N GLU A 271 -6.37 -22.92 -0.01
CA GLU A 271 -7.70 -22.82 -0.62
C GLU A 271 -8.77 -23.52 0.21
N ARG A 272 -8.50 -24.74 0.70
CA ARG A 272 -9.40 -25.48 1.59
C ARG A 272 -9.71 -24.75 2.89
N LEU A 273 -8.77 -23.97 3.43
CA LEU A 273 -8.93 -23.19 4.66
C LEU A 273 -9.73 -21.91 4.44
N ILE A 274 -9.57 -21.25 3.28
CA ILE A 274 -10.28 -20.01 2.96
C ILE A 274 -11.68 -20.22 2.36
N ASP A 275 -12.07 -21.45 2.05
CA ASP A 275 -13.43 -21.82 1.63
C ASP A 275 -14.39 -21.82 2.84
N VAL A 276 -14.72 -20.61 3.31
CA VAL A 276 -15.63 -20.37 4.45
C VAL A 276 -17.09 -20.65 4.11
N ASP A 277 -17.50 -20.41 2.86
CA ASP A 277 -18.92 -20.42 2.48
C ASP A 277 -19.46 -21.86 2.31
N ARG A 278 -18.59 -22.85 2.10
CA ARG A 278 -18.98 -24.27 1.97
C ARG A 278 -18.72 -25.10 3.24
N HIS A 279 -18.22 -24.52 4.32
CA HIS A 279 -17.91 -25.29 5.53
C HIS A 279 -19.13 -26.02 6.12
N GLY A 280 -19.01 -27.34 6.32
CA GLY A 280 -20.06 -28.19 6.89
C GLY A 280 -21.21 -28.58 5.94
N GLY A 281 -21.13 -28.22 4.64
CA GLY A 281 -22.01 -28.77 3.59
C GLY A 281 -21.56 -30.15 3.09
N GLU A 282 -22.43 -30.86 2.36
CA GLU A 282 -22.11 -32.20 1.79
C GLU A 282 -20.85 -32.19 0.89
N ASP A 283 -20.54 -31.05 0.26
CA ASP A 283 -19.35 -30.83 -0.59
C ASP A 283 -18.29 -29.91 0.07
N GLY A 284 -18.40 -29.68 1.38
CA GLY A 284 -17.61 -28.70 2.13
C GLY A 284 -16.25 -29.21 2.63
N SER A 285 -15.23 -28.35 2.61
CA SER A 285 -13.95 -28.65 3.26
C SER A 285 -14.11 -28.74 4.78
N ALA A 286 -13.66 -29.87 5.36
CA ALA A 286 -13.62 -30.07 6.82
C ALA A 286 -12.79 -29.03 7.57
N VAL A 287 -11.85 -28.37 6.88
CA VAL A 287 -10.98 -27.33 7.44
C VAL A 287 -11.42 -25.90 7.07
N GLY A 288 -12.45 -25.75 6.24
CA GLY A 288 -12.95 -24.44 5.80
C GLY A 288 -13.31 -23.54 6.98
N GLY A 289 -12.76 -22.32 7.03
CA GLY A 289 -13.09 -21.35 8.08
C GLY A 289 -12.62 -21.69 9.49
N LEU A 290 -11.80 -22.73 9.69
CA LEU A 290 -11.25 -23.05 11.02
C LEU A 290 -10.27 -21.98 11.52
N MET A 291 -9.61 -21.26 10.62
CA MET A 291 -8.69 -20.15 10.91
C MET A 291 -9.35 -18.79 10.68
N ASP A 292 -8.99 -17.81 11.49
CA ASP A 292 -9.38 -16.40 11.36
C ASP A 292 -8.36 -15.58 10.55
N TYR A 293 -7.16 -16.13 10.37
CA TYR A 293 -6.07 -15.59 9.56
C TYR A 293 -5.41 -16.72 8.77
N VAL A 294 -5.19 -16.54 7.47
CA VAL A 294 -4.46 -17.46 6.60
C VAL A 294 -3.50 -16.68 5.71
N GLU A 295 -2.21 -16.96 5.83
CA GLU A 295 -1.17 -16.54 4.90
C GLU A 295 -0.25 -17.72 4.55
N GLY A 296 0.82 -17.42 3.82
CA GLY A 296 1.92 -18.33 3.64
C GLY A 296 3.18 -17.61 3.18
N SER A 297 4.31 -18.30 3.33
CA SER A 297 5.61 -17.81 2.90
C SER A 297 6.40 -18.86 2.15
N VAL A 298 7.36 -18.40 1.35
CA VAL A 298 8.32 -19.24 0.62
C VAL A 298 9.71 -18.98 1.19
N HIS A 299 10.36 -20.06 1.62
CA HIS A 299 11.69 -20.02 2.20
C HIS A 299 12.66 -20.70 1.23
N LEU A 300 13.65 -19.92 0.77
CA LEU A 300 14.68 -20.36 -0.16
C LEU A 300 15.93 -20.80 0.60
N ASN A 301 16.76 -21.66 -0.01
CA ASN A 301 17.83 -22.43 0.63
C ASN A 301 18.82 -21.60 1.50
N GLN A 302 19.10 -20.36 1.13
CA GLN A 302 19.99 -19.46 1.88
C GLN A 302 19.27 -18.48 2.82
N GLY A 303 17.94 -18.36 2.74
CA GLY A 303 17.13 -17.45 3.56
C GLY A 303 16.69 -18.02 4.91
N LEU A 304 16.81 -19.33 5.11
CA LEU A 304 16.40 -20.01 6.37
C LEU A 304 17.23 -19.60 7.59
N VAL A 305 18.45 -19.08 7.39
CA VAL A 305 19.39 -18.72 8.47
C VAL A 305 19.35 -17.22 8.81
N GLU A 306 18.81 -16.36 7.94
CA GLU A 306 18.84 -14.89 8.08
C GLU A 306 17.46 -14.20 8.12
N ASP A 307 16.34 -14.94 8.13
CA ASP A 307 15.01 -14.33 8.35
C ASP A 307 14.92 -13.81 9.79
N TRP A 308 14.60 -12.54 9.98
CA TRP A 308 14.40 -11.96 11.31
C TRP A 308 13.30 -12.69 12.10
N ARG A 309 12.38 -13.39 11.41
CA ARG A 309 11.35 -14.23 12.02
C ARG A 309 11.91 -15.47 12.73
N THR A 310 13.17 -15.83 12.51
CA THR A 310 13.85 -16.97 13.15
C THR A 310 14.89 -16.55 14.21
N GLN A 311 15.26 -15.26 14.28
CA GLN A 311 16.27 -14.75 15.21
C GLN A 311 15.69 -14.22 16.54
N PRO A 312 16.31 -14.50 17.71
CA PRO A 312 15.86 -13.97 18.99
C PRO A 312 16.06 -12.44 19.07
N PRO A 313 15.17 -11.67 19.72
CA PRO A 313 15.28 -10.23 19.75
C PRO A 313 16.38 -9.68 20.69
N PRO A 314 16.87 -8.45 20.43
CA PRO A 314 17.65 -7.70 21.39
C PRO A 314 16.76 -7.22 22.57
N PRO A 315 17.29 -7.15 23.80
CA PRO A 315 16.58 -6.55 24.93
C PRO A 315 16.18 -5.08 24.61
N PRO A 316 15.01 -4.59 25.09
CA PRO A 316 14.11 -5.21 26.07
C PRO A 316 12.94 -6.01 25.44
N SER A 317 12.99 -6.40 24.16
CA SER A 317 11.84 -7.06 23.51
C SER A 317 11.53 -8.41 24.16
N SER A 318 10.25 -8.58 24.52
CA SER A 318 9.68 -9.79 25.13
C SER A 318 9.27 -10.86 24.12
N SER A 319 9.42 -10.57 22.82
CA SER A 319 9.00 -11.42 21.71
C SER A 319 9.90 -12.65 21.61
N ARG A 320 9.35 -13.85 21.41
CA ARG A 320 10.15 -15.07 21.19
C ARG A 320 10.29 -15.30 19.69
N SER A 321 11.41 -15.88 19.24
CA SER A 321 11.47 -16.44 17.88
C SER A 321 10.32 -17.44 17.71
N PHE A 322 9.74 -17.52 16.50
CA PHE A 322 8.62 -18.44 16.28
C PHE A 322 9.06 -19.90 16.47
N PHE A 323 10.26 -20.22 15.97
CA PHE A 323 10.88 -21.53 16.02
C PHE A 323 11.95 -21.59 17.11
N SER A 324 12.13 -22.76 17.72
CA SER A 324 13.31 -23.01 18.56
C SER A 324 14.53 -23.36 17.70
N ASN A 325 15.73 -23.27 18.27
CA ASN A 325 16.97 -23.69 17.57
C ASN A 325 16.90 -25.16 17.08
N ALA A 326 16.16 -26.02 17.78
CA ALA A 326 15.98 -27.41 17.37
C ALA A 326 15.02 -27.53 16.17
N ASP A 327 13.98 -26.69 16.12
CA ASP A 327 13.06 -26.63 14.98
C ASP A 327 13.77 -26.08 13.75
N ASP A 328 14.58 -25.03 13.90
CA ASP A 328 15.38 -24.47 12.81
C ASP A 328 16.33 -25.51 12.20
N ALA A 329 17.00 -26.32 13.03
CA ALA A 329 17.88 -27.40 12.56
C ALA A 329 17.09 -28.47 11.78
N ARG A 330 15.89 -28.84 12.23
CA ARG A 330 15.02 -29.80 11.54
C ARG A 330 14.50 -29.26 10.21
N ILE A 331 14.12 -28.00 10.17
CA ILE A 331 13.65 -27.30 8.97
C ILE A 331 14.78 -27.20 7.95
N ALA A 332 15.99 -26.84 8.40
CA ALA A 332 17.17 -26.77 7.53
C ALA A 332 17.53 -28.13 6.92
N ALA A 333 17.45 -29.22 7.70
CA ALA A 333 17.65 -30.57 7.19
C ALA A 333 16.60 -30.94 6.12
N LEU A 334 15.31 -30.68 6.39
CA LEU A 334 14.24 -30.90 5.43
C LEU A 334 14.45 -30.12 4.13
N ALA A 335 14.86 -28.84 4.22
CA ALA A 335 15.14 -28.02 3.05
C ALA A 335 16.26 -28.62 2.19
N GLN A 336 17.32 -29.15 2.80
CA GLN A 336 18.42 -29.81 2.06
C GLN A 336 17.93 -31.06 1.34
N GLU A 337 17.04 -31.85 1.95
CA GLU A 337 16.45 -33.05 1.36
C GLU A 337 15.51 -32.74 0.19
N THR A 338 14.80 -31.61 0.22
CA THR A 338 13.75 -31.27 -0.76
C THR A 338 14.18 -30.24 -1.80
N GLY A 339 15.49 -30.07 -2.03
CA GLY A 339 16.00 -29.19 -3.08
C GLY A 339 15.97 -27.70 -2.74
N GLY A 340 15.89 -27.33 -1.47
CA GLY A 340 16.19 -25.99 -0.99
C GLY A 340 15.05 -24.97 -1.09
N VAL A 341 13.81 -25.40 -1.34
CA VAL A 341 12.63 -24.53 -1.27
C VAL A 341 11.59 -25.18 -0.36
N LEU A 342 11.22 -24.47 0.70
CA LEU A 342 10.13 -24.84 1.60
C LEU A 342 9.03 -23.80 1.53
N TYR A 343 7.84 -24.25 1.85
CA TYR A 343 6.60 -23.47 1.86
C TYR A 343 6.04 -23.52 3.27
N PHE A 344 5.54 -22.40 3.77
CA PHE A 344 4.96 -22.34 5.10
C PHE A 344 3.54 -21.84 4.96
N LEU A 345 2.58 -22.57 5.51
CA LEU A 345 1.27 -22.02 5.81
C LEU A 345 1.36 -21.31 7.17
N GLU A 346 0.94 -20.06 7.24
CA GLU A 346 0.85 -19.32 8.50
C GLU A 346 -0.62 -19.06 8.81
N GLY A 347 -1.06 -19.49 10.00
CA GLY A 347 -2.45 -19.44 10.42
C GLY A 347 -2.63 -18.83 11.80
N ALA A 348 -3.80 -18.26 12.08
CA ALA A 348 -4.19 -17.97 13.46
C ALA A 348 -5.65 -18.27 13.73
N ILE A 349 -5.92 -18.77 14.94
CA ILE A 349 -7.28 -18.95 15.49
C ILE A 349 -7.44 -17.97 16.65
N TYR A 350 -8.43 -17.08 16.56
CA TYR A 350 -8.72 -16.07 17.56
C TYR A 350 -9.72 -16.59 18.60
N TYR A 351 -9.44 -16.34 19.88
CA TYR A 351 -10.26 -16.90 20.96
C TYR A 351 -10.22 -16.07 22.26
N GLY A 352 -11.03 -16.45 23.23
CA GLY A 352 -11.02 -15.87 24.59
C GLY A 352 -11.70 -14.50 24.75
N GLY A 353 -12.41 -14.01 23.73
CA GLY A 353 -13.31 -12.85 23.85
C GLY A 353 -14.65 -13.22 24.50
N ALA A 354 -15.45 -12.23 24.91
CA ALA A 354 -16.71 -12.42 25.66
C ALA A 354 -17.75 -13.33 24.97
N ALA A 355 -17.66 -13.51 23.65
CA ALA A 355 -18.51 -14.39 22.85
C ALA A 355 -17.70 -15.26 21.86
N GLY A 356 -16.38 -15.41 22.11
CA GLY A 356 -15.47 -16.15 21.23
C GLY A 356 -15.32 -17.63 21.62
N PRO A 357 -14.68 -18.44 20.77
CA PRO A 357 -14.36 -19.83 21.10
C PRO A 357 -13.48 -19.93 22.37
N SER A 358 -13.60 -21.05 23.07
CA SER A 358 -12.74 -21.38 24.20
C SER A 358 -11.41 -21.99 23.74
N ALA A 359 -10.43 -22.11 24.63
CA ALA A 359 -9.18 -22.81 24.33
C ALA A 359 -9.42 -24.28 23.92
N ALA A 360 -10.39 -24.96 24.54
CA ALA A 360 -10.75 -26.33 24.18
C ALA A 360 -11.35 -26.43 22.76
N ASP A 361 -12.09 -25.41 22.33
CA ASP A 361 -12.60 -25.37 20.94
C ASP A 361 -11.46 -25.16 19.95
N VAL A 362 -10.49 -24.31 20.29
CA VAL A 362 -9.28 -24.11 19.50
C VAL A 362 -8.49 -25.42 19.37
N ASP A 363 -8.33 -26.18 20.45
CA ASP A 363 -7.60 -27.45 20.43
C ASP A 363 -8.30 -28.48 19.53
N LYS A 364 -9.64 -28.55 19.54
CA LYS A 364 -10.39 -29.40 18.59
C LYS A 364 -10.18 -28.98 17.13
N ARG A 365 -10.18 -27.67 16.84
CA ARG A 365 -9.88 -27.19 15.47
C ARG A 365 -8.46 -27.56 15.06
N MET A 366 -7.49 -27.45 15.98
CA MET A 366 -6.12 -27.88 15.76
C MET A 366 -6.03 -29.38 15.45
N GLU A 367 -6.75 -30.23 16.19
CA GLU A 367 -6.80 -31.67 15.93
C GLU A 367 -7.29 -31.99 14.52
N VAL A 368 -8.38 -31.34 14.08
CA VAL A 368 -8.89 -31.50 12.70
C VAL A 368 -7.84 -31.07 11.67
N MET A 369 -7.22 -29.90 11.83
CA MET A 369 -6.20 -29.43 10.89
C MET A 369 -4.96 -30.34 10.87
N LEU A 370 -4.52 -30.86 12.02
CA LEU A 370 -3.39 -31.78 12.10
C LEU A 370 -3.64 -33.11 11.37
N GLN A 371 -4.91 -33.53 11.26
CA GLN A 371 -5.34 -34.74 10.57
C GLN A 371 -5.58 -34.51 9.07
N GLU A 372 -6.16 -33.37 8.72
CA GLU A 372 -6.71 -33.11 7.38
C GLU A 372 -5.74 -32.41 6.42
N LEU A 373 -4.78 -31.64 6.94
CA LEU A 373 -3.84 -30.87 6.13
C LEU A 373 -2.66 -31.75 5.65
N GLN A 374 -2.13 -31.43 4.48
CA GLN A 374 -1.10 -32.16 3.75
C GLN A 374 0.33 -31.65 4.03
N TYR A 375 0.55 -31.00 5.17
CA TYR A 375 1.87 -30.53 5.59
C TYR A 375 2.83 -31.70 5.83
N GLN A 376 4.13 -31.42 5.85
CA GLN A 376 5.15 -32.40 6.19
C GLN A 376 4.94 -32.90 7.62
N HIS A 377 4.66 -34.20 7.76
CA HIS A 377 4.36 -34.80 9.05
C HIS A 377 5.45 -34.48 10.11
N GLY A 378 5.01 -34.01 11.28
CA GLY A 378 5.90 -33.58 12.36
C GLY A 378 6.44 -32.14 12.24
N PHE A 379 6.06 -31.38 11.21
CA PHE A 379 6.43 -29.97 11.02
C PHE A 379 5.22 -29.04 11.15
N ALA A 380 4.43 -29.25 12.22
CA ALA A 380 3.42 -28.32 12.71
C ALA A 380 3.94 -27.65 13.97
N PHE A 381 3.90 -26.32 13.99
CA PHE A 381 4.43 -25.49 15.07
C PHE A 381 3.36 -24.52 15.53
N SER A 382 3.33 -24.21 16.82
CA SER A 382 2.33 -23.29 17.38
C SER A 382 2.88 -22.46 18.51
N GLN A 383 2.34 -21.26 18.64
CA GLN A 383 2.50 -20.37 19.77
C GLN A 383 1.13 -19.85 20.22
N ASP A 384 1.05 -19.44 21.47
CA ASP A 384 -0.16 -18.89 22.05
C ASP A 384 0.14 -17.50 22.61
N VAL A 385 -0.39 -16.47 21.95
CA VAL A 385 -0.06 -15.06 22.20
C VAL A 385 -1.32 -14.24 22.43
N THR A 386 -1.17 -13.02 22.95
CA THR A 386 -2.30 -12.08 22.96
C THR A 386 -2.67 -11.67 21.53
N TYR A 387 -3.94 -11.30 21.33
CA TYR A 387 -4.39 -10.82 20.02
C TYR A 387 -3.61 -9.59 19.53
N ALA A 388 -3.28 -8.67 20.43
CA ALA A 388 -2.49 -7.48 20.11
C ALA A 388 -1.04 -7.83 19.71
N GLU A 389 -0.37 -8.74 20.44
CA GLU A 389 0.97 -9.22 20.07
C GLU A 389 0.99 -9.89 18.70
N PHE A 390 -0.04 -10.69 18.38
CA PHE A 390 -0.15 -11.29 17.04
C PHE A 390 -0.27 -10.21 15.96
N LEU A 391 -1.16 -9.23 16.12
CA LEU A 391 -1.35 -8.20 15.09
C LEU A 391 -0.11 -7.29 14.91
N ASP A 392 0.62 -6.98 15.98
CA ASP A 392 1.78 -6.09 15.94
C ASP A 392 3.13 -6.82 15.74
N ARG A 393 3.09 -8.13 15.42
CA ARG A 393 4.28 -9.01 15.31
C ARG A 393 5.37 -8.52 14.35
N VAL A 394 5.03 -7.69 13.35
CA VAL A 394 6.02 -7.13 12.40
C VAL A 394 6.80 -5.97 13.01
N HIS A 395 6.24 -5.23 13.98
CA HIS A 395 6.98 -4.15 14.66
C HIS A 395 8.19 -4.71 15.44
N ASP A 396 8.06 -5.88 16.07
CA ASP A 396 9.22 -6.58 16.65
C ASP A 396 10.31 -6.86 15.61
N GLY A 397 9.92 -7.22 14.39
CA GLY A 397 10.83 -7.44 13.26
C GLY A 397 11.52 -6.17 12.80
N GLU A 398 10.77 -5.07 12.71
CA GLU A 398 11.32 -3.73 12.46
C GLU A 398 12.39 -3.37 13.49
N LEU A 399 12.08 -3.48 14.79
CA LEU A 399 13.02 -3.11 15.86
C LEU A 399 14.31 -3.94 15.80
N ARG A 400 14.19 -5.25 15.52
CA ARG A 400 15.33 -6.14 15.29
C ARG A 400 16.21 -5.67 14.12
N LEU A 401 15.60 -5.39 12.97
CA LEU A 401 16.32 -4.99 11.77
C LEU A 401 16.94 -3.58 11.91
N ARG A 402 16.27 -2.65 12.58
CA ARG A 402 16.83 -1.31 12.88
C ARG A 402 18.06 -1.40 13.76
N ALA A 403 18.05 -2.26 14.79
CA ALA A 403 19.18 -2.43 15.71
C ALA A 403 20.48 -2.87 15.01
N VAL A 404 20.38 -3.55 13.86
CA VAL A 404 21.52 -3.99 13.06
C VAL A 404 21.68 -3.20 11.74
N GLY A 405 20.98 -2.06 11.60
CA GLY A 405 21.08 -1.19 10.43
C GLY A 405 20.55 -1.80 9.13
N ARG A 406 19.67 -2.80 9.21
CA ARG A 406 19.11 -3.54 8.06
C ARG A 406 17.67 -3.16 7.72
N TRP A 407 17.06 -2.21 8.46
CA TRP A 407 15.73 -1.70 8.16
C TRP A 407 15.77 -0.49 7.24
N ASP A 408 16.56 0.55 7.52
CA ASP A 408 16.60 1.77 6.70
C ASP A 408 17.51 1.60 5.47
N VAL A 409 17.27 0.54 4.69
CA VAL A 409 18.00 0.17 3.47
C VAL A 409 17.05 0.25 2.26
N PRO A 410 17.54 0.13 1.01
CA PRO A 410 16.64 0.12 -0.14
C PRO A 410 15.75 -1.14 -0.21
N HIS A 411 14.49 -0.94 -0.58
CA HIS A 411 13.45 -1.98 -0.66
C HIS A 411 12.84 -2.06 -2.07
N PRO A 412 13.49 -2.75 -3.01
CA PRO A 412 12.95 -3.04 -4.35
C PRO A 412 11.86 -4.12 -4.30
N TRP A 413 10.81 -3.86 -3.52
CA TRP A 413 9.67 -4.76 -3.33
C TRP A 413 8.87 -4.92 -4.62
N LEU A 414 8.30 -6.11 -4.79
CA LEU A 414 7.37 -6.44 -5.86
C LEU A 414 6.16 -7.15 -5.26
N ASN A 415 4.97 -6.58 -5.44
CA ASN A 415 3.72 -7.14 -4.93
C ASN A 415 2.76 -7.37 -6.10
N LEU A 416 2.23 -8.59 -6.20
CA LEU A 416 1.42 -9.05 -7.32
C LEU A 416 0.14 -9.71 -6.84
N PHE A 417 -0.94 -9.51 -7.58
CA PHE A 417 -2.09 -10.39 -7.61
C PHE A 417 -1.99 -11.31 -8.83
N LEU A 418 -2.11 -12.62 -8.61
CA LEU A 418 -2.03 -13.66 -9.63
C LEU A 418 -3.33 -14.46 -9.67
N PRO A 419 -3.83 -14.83 -10.85
CA PRO A 419 -4.98 -15.73 -10.93
C PRO A 419 -4.62 -17.09 -10.31
N ARG A 420 -5.57 -17.71 -9.61
CA ARG A 420 -5.42 -19.04 -9.01
C ARG A 420 -4.93 -20.06 -10.04
N SER A 421 -5.50 -20.03 -11.24
CA SER A 421 -5.15 -20.94 -12.34
C SER A 421 -3.66 -20.94 -12.73
N ARG A 422 -2.90 -19.87 -12.42
CA ARG A 422 -1.49 -19.71 -12.82
C ARG A 422 -0.50 -19.71 -11.65
N VAL A 423 -0.96 -19.92 -10.41
CA VAL A 423 -0.09 -19.83 -9.22
C VAL A 423 1.03 -20.89 -9.23
N LEU A 424 0.75 -22.10 -9.71
CA LEU A 424 1.74 -23.19 -9.78
C LEU A 424 2.77 -22.98 -10.89
N ASP A 425 2.36 -22.43 -12.03
CA ASP A 425 3.26 -21.99 -13.11
C ASP A 425 4.23 -20.93 -12.59
N PHE A 426 3.69 -19.95 -11.86
CA PHE A 426 4.48 -18.89 -11.24
C PHE A 426 5.46 -19.46 -10.21
N ALA A 427 5.01 -20.31 -9.28
CA ALA A 427 5.86 -20.90 -8.26
C ALA A 427 7.04 -21.69 -8.86
N SER A 428 6.77 -22.49 -9.91
CA SER A 428 7.78 -23.31 -10.58
C SER A 428 8.83 -22.48 -11.31
N ASN A 429 8.45 -21.35 -11.93
CA ASN A 429 9.38 -20.54 -12.71
C ASN A 429 10.04 -19.40 -11.91
N VAL A 430 9.39 -18.93 -10.85
CA VAL A 430 9.89 -17.84 -10.03
C VAL A 430 10.65 -18.37 -8.83
N PHE A 431 10.03 -19.17 -7.96
CA PHE A 431 10.68 -19.63 -6.72
C PHE A 431 11.74 -20.70 -6.98
N HIS A 432 11.47 -21.62 -7.90
CA HIS A 432 12.38 -22.72 -8.24
C HIS A 432 13.35 -22.42 -9.39
N SER A 433 13.28 -21.23 -10.01
CA SER A 433 14.22 -20.84 -11.06
C SER A 433 14.78 -19.43 -10.85
N ILE A 434 14.03 -18.36 -11.14
CA ILE A 434 14.54 -16.97 -11.07
C ILE A 434 15.13 -16.64 -9.69
N LEU A 435 14.46 -17.06 -8.62
CA LEU A 435 14.83 -16.76 -7.24
C LEU A 435 15.57 -17.90 -6.54
N HIS A 436 15.71 -19.07 -7.14
CA HIS A 436 16.22 -20.27 -6.45
C HIS A 436 17.60 -20.07 -5.78
N ARG A 437 18.43 -19.21 -6.35
CA ARG A 437 19.76 -18.84 -5.81
C ARG A 437 19.83 -17.41 -5.27
N SER A 438 18.69 -16.81 -4.97
CA SER A 438 18.63 -15.47 -4.40
C SER A 438 19.13 -15.50 -2.95
N THR A 439 20.10 -14.64 -2.65
CA THR A 439 20.59 -14.34 -1.29
C THR A 439 19.88 -13.12 -0.67
N ALA A 440 18.84 -12.60 -1.33
CA ALA A 440 18.16 -11.40 -0.88
C ALA A 440 17.48 -11.62 0.47
N MET A 441 17.67 -10.70 1.41
CA MET A 441 17.01 -10.70 2.70
C MET A 441 15.56 -10.21 2.56
N GLY A 442 14.67 -10.69 3.43
CA GLY A 442 13.27 -10.31 3.47
C GLY A 442 12.32 -11.43 3.02
N PRO A 443 11.05 -11.40 3.46
CA PRO A 443 10.12 -12.50 3.21
C PRO A 443 9.60 -12.53 1.77
N ILE A 444 9.23 -13.72 1.34
CA ILE A 444 8.40 -13.95 0.16
C ILE A 444 7.06 -14.49 0.67
N LEU A 445 5.99 -13.73 0.50
CA LEU A 445 4.63 -14.10 0.89
C LEU A 445 3.87 -14.67 -0.29
N ILE A 446 3.03 -15.67 -0.04
CA ILE A 446 2.09 -16.26 -1.00
C ILE A 446 0.85 -16.77 -0.28
N TYR A 447 -0.32 -16.23 -0.63
CA TYR A 447 -1.58 -16.66 -0.02
C TYR A 447 -2.80 -16.30 -0.87
N PRO A 448 -3.87 -17.11 -0.83
CA PRO A 448 -5.08 -16.85 -1.59
C PRO A 448 -6.03 -15.88 -0.87
N ILE A 449 -6.86 -15.20 -1.65
CA ILE A 449 -7.95 -14.33 -1.20
C ILE A 449 -9.19 -14.63 -2.06
N ASN A 450 -10.37 -14.58 -1.44
CA ASN A 450 -11.65 -14.73 -2.13
C ASN A 450 -12.00 -13.46 -2.90
N HIS A 451 -12.30 -13.60 -4.20
CA HIS A 451 -12.69 -12.50 -5.09
C HIS A 451 -13.97 -11.81 -4.60
N ASN A 452 -14.94 -12.58 -4.11
CA ASN A 452 -16.25 -12.09 -3.65
C ASN A 452 -16.21 -11.13 -2.44
N LYS A 453 -15.03 -10.92 -1.82
CA LYS A 453 -14.83 -9.95 -0.74
C LYS A 453 -14.34 -8.57 -1.22
N TRP A 454 -14.17 -8.40 -2.53
CA TRP A 454 -13.75 -7.16 -3.17
C TRP A 454 -14.93 -6.52 -3.91
N ASP A 455 -15.02 -5.19 -3.86
CA ASP A 455 -16.01 -4.43 -4.61
C ASP A 455 -15.39 -3.84 -5.87
N SER A 456 -15.80 -4.36 -7.03
CA SER A 456 -15.30 -3.94 -8.35
C SER A 456 -15.68 -2.52 -8.76
N ASN A 457 -16.55 -1.84 -8.00
CA ASN A 457 -16.84 -0.42 -8.22
C ASN A 457 -15.74 0.50 -7.69
N MET A 458 -14.96 0.03 -6.71
CA MET A 458 -13.83 0.74 -6.12
C MET A 458 -12.66 0.85 -7.10
N SER A 459 -11.69 1.71 -6.79
CA SER A 459 -10.56 1.96 -7.70
C SER A 459 -9.42 0.95 -7.60
N ALA A 460 -9.40 0.10 -6.57
CA ALA A 460 -8.43 -0.98 -6.47
C ALA A 460 -8.60 -1.99 -7.61
N VAL A 461 -7.50 -2.49 -8.16
CA VAL A 461 -7.51 -3.44 -9.28
C VAL A 461 -6.95 -4.79 -8.83
N ILE A 462 -7.74 -5.84 -9.04
CA ILE A 462 -7.36 -7.24 -8.85
C ILE A 462 -7.24 -7.95 -10.20
N THR A 463 -6.64 -9.14 -10.18
CA THR A 463 -6.54 -10.00 -11.38
C THR A 463 -7.87 -10.69 -11.68
N ASN A 464 -7.98 -11.18 -12.93
CA ASN A 464 -9.05 -12.02 -13.51
C ASN A 464 -10.39 -12.07 -12.74
N ASP A 465 -11.42 -11.38 -13.24
CA ASP A 465 -12.72 -11.30 -12.59
C ASP A 465 -13.54 -12.61 -12.60
N ASP A 466 -13.09 -13.61 -13.36
CA ASP A 466 -13.84 -14.87 -13.55
C ASP A 466 -13.43 -15.97 -12.56
N GLU A 467 -12.38 -15.77 -11.75
CA GLU A 467 -11.91 -16.76 -10.77
C GLU A 467 -12.39 -16.40 -9.35
N GLU A 468 -12.99 -17.37 -8.64
CA GLU A 468 -13.48 -17.19 -7.26
C GLU A 468 -12.35 -16.85 -6.27
N VAL A 469 -11.12 -17.26 -6.58
CA VAL A 469 -9.91 -17.08 -5.77
C VAL A 469 -8.79 -16.52 -6.63
N PHE A 470 -7.98 -15.64 -6.04
CA PHE A 470 -6.70 -15.21 -6.59
C PHE A 470 -5.63 -15.19 -5.50
N TYR A 471 -4.36 -15.16 -5.88
CA TYR A 471 -3.23 -15.16 -4.96
C TYR A 471 -2.58 -13.80 -4.85
N THR A 472 -2.25 -13.41 -3.62
CA THR A 472 -1.30 -12.35 -3.33
C THR A 472 0.10 -12.94 -3.28
N VAL A 473 1.06 -12.30 -3.95
CA VAL A 473 2.48 -12.60 -3.87
C VAL A 473 3.23 -11.33 -3.50
N GLY A 474 3.91 -11.35 -2.35
CA GLY A 474 4.73 -10.23 -1.87
C GLY A 474 6.20 -10.63 -1.80
N ILE A 475 7.04 -10.11 -2.70
CA ILE A 475 8.48 -10.35 -2.72
C ILE A 475 9.15 -9.14 -2.06
N LEU A 476 9.31 -9.20 -0.73
CA LEU A 476 9.62 -8.06 0.13
C LEU A 476 11.12 -7.97 0.45
N ARG A 477 11.93 -7.84 -0.61
CA ARG A 477 13.39 -7.91 -0.52
C ARG A 477 14.05 -6.60 -0.07
N SER A 478 15.09 -6.71 0.74
CA SER A 478 15.94 -5.61 1.20
C SER A 478 17.33 -5.70 0.55
N ALA A 479 17.85 -4.56 0.07
CA ALA A 479 19.18 -4.44 -0.51
C ALA A 479 20.21 -4.08 0.56
N VAL A 480 20.98 -5.05 1.04
CA VAL A 480 21.90 -4.88 2.18
C VAL A 480 23.37 -4.80 1.77
N ALA A 481 23.70 -5.17 0.53
CA ALA A 481 25.05 -5.11 -0.01
C ALA A 481 25.16 -4.15 -1.21
N THR A 482 26.38 -3.68 -1.48
CA THR A 482 26.68 -2.85 -2.64
C THR A 482 26.29 -3.56 -3.95
N GLY A 483 25.52 -2.88 -4.81
CA GLY A 483 25.05 -3.44 -6.08
C GLY A 483 23.76 -4.27 -5.99
N ASP A 484 23.25 -4.54 -4.78
CA ASP A 484 22.00 -5.31 -4.62
C ASP A 484 20.81 -4.64 -5.30
N VAL A 485 20.68 -3.32 -5.20
CA VAL A 485 19.55 -2.60 -5.82
C VAL A 485 19.42 -2.95 -7.30
N GLY A 486 20.50 -2.79 -8.08
CA GLY A 486 20.47 -3.07 -9.52
C GLY A 486 20.13 -4.53 -9.82
N ARG A 487 20.70 -5.47 -9.05
CA ARG A 487 20.44 -6.91 -9.19
C ARG A 487 18.98 -7.28 -8.87
N LEU A 488 18.44 -6.76 -7.77
CA LEU A 488 17.09 -7.05 -7.32
C LEU A 488 16.03 -6.44 -8.25
N GLU A 489 16.28 -5.23 -8.76
CA GLU A 489 15.47 -4.58 -9.78
C GLU A 489 15.46 -5.36 -11.09
N GLU A 490 16.61 -5.86 -11.52
CA GLU A 490 16.68 -6.71 -12.71
C GLU A 490 15.92 -8.03 -12.50
N GLN A 491 16.02 -8.63 -11.32
CA GLN A 491 15.20 -9.79 -10.98
C GLN A 491 13.68 -9.46 -10.96
N ASN A 492 13.27 -8.29 -10.49
CA ASN A 492 11.86 -7.87 -10.59
C ASN A 492 11.41 -7.82 -12.05
N LYS A 493 12.24 -7.26 -12.95
CA LYS A 493 11.94 -7.24 -14.39
C LYS A 493 11.89 -8.63 -15.00
N GLN A 494 12.76 -9.56 -14.58
CA GLN A 494 12.72 -10.95 -15.05
C GLN A 494 11.41 -11.64 -14.65
N ILE A 495 10.91 -11.42 -13.43
CA ILE A 495 9.64 -11.98 -12.95
C ILE A 495 8.46 -11.40 -13.75
N ILE A 496 8.44 -10.08 -13.94
CA ILE A 496 7.43 -9.41 -14.75
C ILE A 496 7.47 -9.89 -16.21
N GLY A 497 8.66 -9.96 -16.80
CA GLY A 497 8.86 -10.43 -18.18
C GLY A 497 8.43 -11.89 -18.36
N PHE A 498 8.69 -12.76 -17.38
CA PHE A 498 8.16 -14.12 -17.37
C PHE A 498 6.62 -14.11 -17.40
N CYS A 499 5.98 -13.33 -16.53
CA CYS A 499 4.52 -13.27 -16.50
C CYS A 499 3.94 -12.80 -17.84
N GLU A 500 4.58 -11.82 -18.49
CA GLU A 500 4.17 -11.33 -19.81
C GLU A 500 4.34 -12.38 -20.91
N VAL A 501 5.48 -13.07 -20.97
CA VAL A 501 5.73 -14.14 -21.96
C VAL A 501 4.81 -15.34 -21.75
N ALA A 502 4.54 -15.71 -20.49
CA ALA A 502 3.65 -16.82 -20.14
C ALA A 502 2.15 -16.46 -20.18
N GLY A 503 1.81 -15.22 -20.55
CA GLY A 503 0.43 -14.75 -20.61
C GLY A 503 -0.30 -14.81 -19.27
N ILE A 504 0.41 -14.59 -18.16
CA ILE A 504 -0.19 -14.55 -16.82
C ILE A 504 -0.80 -13.15 -16.62
N PRO A 505 -2.13 -13.00 -16.45
CA PRO A 505 -2.78 -11.70 -16.31
C PRO A 505 -2.63 -11.11 -14.90
N TYR A 506 -1.39 -10.95 -14.43
CA TYR A 506 -1.09 -10.39 -13.12
C TYR A 506 -1.54 -8.93 -12.98
N LYS A 507 -1.75 -8.48 -11.74
CA LYS A 507 -1.86 -7.06 -11.39
C LYS A 507 -0.84 -6.71 -10.32
N GLN A 508 -0.22 -5.53 -10.41
CA GLN A 508 0.62 -5.07 -9.31
C GLN A 508 -0.24 -4.50 -8.18
N TYR A 509 0.03 -4.94 -6.95
CA TYR A 509 -0.40 -4.24 -5.74
C TYR A 509 0.68 -3.23 -5.34
N LEU A 510 0.29 -2.08 -4.79
CA LEU A 510 1.18 -0.91 -4.66
C LEU A 510 1.85 -0.55 -6.01
N PRO A 511 1.05 -0.43 -7.10
CA PRO A 511 1.53 -0.40 -8.48
C PRO A 511 2.50 0.75 -8.75
N TYR A 512 3.45 0.49 -9.66
CA TYR A 512 4.32 1.51 -10.21
C TYR A 512 4.58 1.26 -11.69
N TYR A 513 4.16 2.22 -12.52
CA TYR A 513 4.37 2.21 -13.96
C TYR A 513 5.04 3.50 -14.40
N SER A 514 5.88 3.41 -15.44
CA SER A 514 6.69 4.53 -15.92
C SER A 514 5.92 5.48 -16.86
N SER A 515 4.79 5.02 -17.42
CA SER A 515 3.99 5.76 -18.39
C SER A 515 2.48 5.61 -18.13
N GLN A 516 1.70 6.62 -18.53
CA GLN A 516 0.24 6.57 -18.50
C GLN A 516 -0.31 5.44 -19.39
N ALA A 517 0.34 5.16 -20.51
CA ALA A 517 -0.05 4.07 -21.41
C ALA A 517 0.06 2.70 -20.72
N ASP A 518 1.05 2.50 -19.85
CA ASP A 518 1.17 1.26 -19.07
C ASP A 518 0.10 1.19 -17.96
N TRP A 519 -0.25 2.32 -17.33
CA TRP A 519 -1.39 2.38 -16.40
C TRP A 519 -2.70 2.00 -17.08
N GLU A 520 -2.96 2.55 -18.26
CA GLU A 520 -4.15 2.26 -19.07
C GLU A 520 -4.16 0.80 -19.52
N LYS A 521 -3.11 0.33 -20.20
CA LYS A 521 -3.12 -0.97 -20.87
C LYS A 521 -2.87 -2.15 -19.93
N ARG A 522 -1.96 -2.00 -18.97
CA ARG A 522 -1.51 -3.10 -18.10
C ARG A 522 -2.25 -3.13 -16.77
N HIS A 523 -2.47 -1.98 -16.15
CA HIS A 523 -3.06 -1.91 -14.81
C HIS A 523 -4.59 -1.85 -14.84
N PHE A 524 -5.17 -0.71 -15.23
CA PHE A 524 -6.62 -0.53 -15.20
C PHE A 524 -7.34 -1.29 -16.32
N GLY A 525 -6.68 -1.45 -17.48
CA GLY A 525 -7.27 -2.07 -18.65
C GLY A 525 -8.44 -1.26 -19.23
N GLU A 526 -8.97 -1.72 -20.37
CA GLU A 526 -10.08 -1.07 -21.07
C GLU A 526 -11.35 -0.97 -20.21
N LYS A 527 -11.52 -1.90 -19.27
CA LYS A 527 -12.69 -1.96 -18.38
C LYS A 527 -12.69 -0.85 -17.32
N HIS A 528 -11.57 -0.60 -16.63
CA HIS A 528 -11.55 0.32 -15.49
C HIS A 528 -10.99 1.70 -15.83
N TRP A 529 -10.14 1.82 -16.86
CA TRP A 529 -9.47 3.09 -17.20
C TRP A 529 -10.45 4.23 -17.52
N PRO A 530 -11.51 4.06 -18.34
CA PRO A 530 -12.42 5.16 -18.66
C PRO A 530 -13.11 5.73 -17.42
N LYS A 531 -13.55 4.86 -16.48
CA LYS A 531 -14.16 5.28 -15.22
C LYS A 531 -13.16 6.01 -14.32
N PHE A 532 -11.91 5.54 -14.27
CA PHE A 532 -10.83 6.19 -13.51
C PHE A 532 -10.53 7.61 -14.04
N VAL A 533 -10.45 7.77 -15.37
CA VAL A 533 -10.26 9.07 -16.02
C VAL A 533 -11.47 10.00 -15.78
N GLN A 534 -12.70 9.48 -15.91
CA GLN A 534 -13.91 10.26 -15.64
C GLN A 534 -13.92 10.81 -14.20
N ARG A 535 -13.63 9.96 -13.21
CA ARG A 535 -13.48 10.36 -11.79
C ARG A 535 -12.38 11.39 -11.60
N LYS A 536 -11.26 11.25 -12.32
CA LYS A 536 -10.17 12.22 -12.26
C LYS A 536 -10.62 13.60 -12.74
N SER A 537 -11.35 13.67 -13.85
CA SER A 537 -11.93 14.93 -14.36
C SER A 537 -12.91 15.58 -13.38
N MET A 538 -13.67 14.79 -12.62
CA MET A 538 -14.64 15.31 -11.67
C MET A 538 -13.98 15.83 -10.39
N TYR A 539 -13.02 15.10 -9.83
CA TYR A 539 -12.53 15.36 -8.48
C TYR A 539 -11.15 16.01 -8.43
N ASP A 540 -10.34 15.90 -9.48
CA ASP A 540 -9.04 16.57 -9.60
C ASP A 540 -8.72 16.91 -11.08
N PRO A 541 -9.50 17.80 -11.72
CA PRO A 541 -9.37 18.11 -13.15
C PRO A 541 -8.00 18.69 -13.53
N LYS A 542 -7.33 19.35 -12.57
CA LYS A 542 -6.00 19.95 -12.75
C LYS A 542 -4.84 18.99 -12.46
N ALA A 543 -5.15 17.73 -12.15
CA ALA A 543 -4.20 16.69 -11.79
C ALA A 543 -3.20 17.18 -10.73
N ILE A 544 -3.68 17.81 -9.66
CA ILE A 544 -2.87 18.35 -8.57
C ILE A 544 -2.38 17.22 -7.66
N LEU A 545 -3.25 16.24 -7.41
CA LEU A 545 -3.07 15.28 -6.33
C LEU A 545 -2.13 14.14 -6.68
N SER A 546 -1.21 13.84 -5.75
CA SER A 546 -0.42 12.59 -5.70
C SER A 546 0.31 12.27 -7.01
N ARG A 547 0.95 13.27 -7.63
CA ARG A 547 1.70 13.11 -8.90
C ARG A 547 2.86 12.11 -8.80
N GLY A 548 3.32 11.80 -7.59
CA GLY A 548 4.29 10.72 -7.34
C GLY A 548 3.82 9.35 -7.85
N GLN A 549 2.52 9.12 -8.01
CA GLN A 549 1.98 7.91 -8.65
C GLN A 549 2.27 7.83 -10.16
N ARG A 550 2.54 8.96 -10.81
CA ARG A 550 2.83 9.07 -12.25
C ARG A 550 1.70 8.59 -13.18
N ILE A 551 0.46 8.57 -12.70
CA ILE A 551 -0.73 8.26 -13.53
C ILE A 551 -1.07 9.47 -14.41
N PHE A 552 -1.24 10.64 -13.76
CA PHE A 552 -1.51 11.92 -14.41
C PHE A 552 -0.47 12.94 -13.93
N THR A 553 0.41 13.37 -14.82
CA THR A 553 1.47 14.34 -14.51
C THR A 553 1.16 15.77 -14.97
N SER A 554 0.07 15.95 -15.70
CA SER A 554 -0.45 17.22 -16.22
C SER A 554 -1.98 17.22 -16.15
N PRO A 555 -2.63 18.41 -16.18
CA PRO A 555 -4.08 18.51 -16.29
C PRO A 555 -4.63 17.64 -17.43
N LEU A 556 -5.86 17.14 -17.26
CA LEU A 556 -6.57 16.45 -18.32
C LEU A 556 -6.91 17.45 -19.43
N ALA A 557 -6.69 17.04 -20.69
CA ALA A 557 -6.89 17.89 -21.86
C ALA A 557 -8.36 18.14 -22.17
#